data_AF-X1BD51-F1
#
_entry.id   AF-X1BD51-F1
#
_cell.length_a   1.000
_cell.length_b   1.000
_cell.length_c   1.000
_cell.angle_alpha   90.00
_cell.angle_beta   90.00
_cell.angle_gamma   90.00
#
_symmetry.space_group_name_H-M   'P 1'
#
loop_
_entity.id
_entity.type
_entity.pdbx_description
1 polymer ?
#
loop_
_entity_poly.entity_id
_entity_poly.type
_entity_poly.pdbx_seq_one_letter_code
_entity_poly.pdbx_strand_id
1 'polypeptide(L)'
;MINERLNSESLSAVREHAKKMASFFNELSGKYKTFESRLMKRGSPHAQLIITDHTALVLQYMYSRGTAESPLLQLPKGTDLYNAYTGEFEDLWQLNSPGDDS
;
A
#
# COMPACT_ATOMS: atom_id res chain seq x y z
N MET A 1 18.13 18.24 -10.38
CA MET A 1 17.13 17.58 -9.52
C MET A 1 15.96 17.16 -10.38
N ILE A 2 15.48 15.92 -10.25
CA ILE A 2 14.32 15.43 -10.99
C ILE A 2 13.07 16.01 -10.30
N ASN A 3 12.40 16.95 -10.98
CA ASN A 3 11.18 17.68 -10.57
C ASN A 3 11.28 18.77 -9.47
N GLU A 4 11.45 20.02 -9.93
CA GLU A 4 11.33 21.25 -9.12
C GLU A 4 9.87 21.65 -8.79
N ARG A 5 8.88 20.86 -9.21
CA ARG A 5 7.43 21.14 -9.11
C ARG A 5 6.67 20.16 -8.22
N LEU A 6 7.35 19.46 -7.31
CA LEU A 6 6.66 18.64 -6.32
C LEU A 6 5.96 19.57 -5.32
N ASN A 7 4.64 19.42 -5.16
CA ASN A 7 3.93 20.05 -4.05
C ASN A 7 4.57 19.53 -2.76
N SER A 8 5.33 20.40 -2.08
CA SER A 8 5.96 20.04 -0.81
C SER A 8 4.91 20.11 0.28
N GLU A 9 4.15 19.03 0.47
CA GLU A 9 3.46 18.86 1.75
C GLU A 9 4.51 18.93 2.87
N SER A 10 4.21 19.66 3.93
CA SER A 10 5.12 19.71 5.06
C SER A 10 5.20 18.32 5.71
N LEU A 11 6.38 17.93 6.18
CA LEU A 11 6.57 16.67 6.90
C LEU A 11 5.59 16.54 8.10
N SER A 12 5.23 17.67 8.72
CA SER A 12 4.23 17.71 9.78
C SER A 12 2.83 17.31 9.30
N ALA A 13 2.40 17.79 8.13
CA ALA A 13 1.12 17.44 7.53
C ALA A 13 1.08 15.96 7.15
N VAL A 14 2.13 15.44 6.51
CA VAL A 14 2.26 14.01 6.18
C VAL A 14 2.18 13.14 7.44
N ARG A 15 2.87 13.53 8.51
CA ARG A 15 2.83 12.80 9.79
C ARG A 15 1.44 12.82 10.42
N GLU A 16 0.73 13.93 10.35
CA GLU A 16 -0.62 14.04 10.88
C GLU A 16 -1.61 13.17 10.08
N HIS A 17 -1.50 13.18 8.75
CA HIS A 17 -2.30 12.31 7.87
C HIS A 17 -2.05 10.82 8.16
N ALA A 18 -0.79 10.41 8.27
CA ALA A 18 -0.45 9.02 8.60
C ALA A 18 -1.04 8.58 9.95
N LYS A 19 -0.99 9.45 10.98
CA LYS A 19 -1.61 9.16 12.28
C LYS A 19 -3.13 9.02 12.20
N LYS A 20 -3.80 9.92 11.48
CA LYS A 20 -5.26 9.87 11.29
C LYS A 20 -5.68 8.58 10.56
N MET A 21 -4.98 8.22 9.49
CA MET A 21 -5.22 6.97 8.77
C MET A 21 -5.01 5.74 9.65
N ALA A 22 -3.89 5.67 10.37
CA ALA A 22 -3.61 4.55 11.27
C ALA A 22 -4.69 4.41 12.37
N SER A 23 -5.12 5.52 12.96
CA SER A 23 -6.19 5.52 13.97
C SER A 23 -7.51 4.99 13.39
N PHE A 24 -7.89 5.44 12.20
CA PHE A 24 -9.12 5.01 11.53
C PHE A 24 -9.14 3.50 11.26
N PHE A 25 -8.06 2.95 10.68
CA PHE A 25 -8.01 1.53 10.38
C PHE A 25 -7.90 0.65 11.62
N ASN A 26 -7.19 1.12 12.66
CA ASN A 26 -7.15 0.42 13.95
C ASN A 26 -8.54 0.32 14.59
N GLU A 27 -9.33 1.40 14.54
CA GLU A 27 -10.72 1.39 15.01
C GLU A 27 -11.58 0.37 14.24
N LEU A 28 -11.44 0.35 12.91
CA LEU A 28 -12.16 -0.62 12.07
C LEU A 28 -11.77 -2.07 12.42
N SER A 29 -10.48 -2.38 12.59
CA SER A 29 -10.04 -3.73 12.97
C SER A 29 -10.46 -4.12 14.38
N GLY A 30 -10.59 -3.17 15.30
CA GLY A 30 -11.14 -3.42 16.62
C GLY A 30 -12.65 -3.73 16.60
N LYS A 31 -13.38 -3.16 15.63
CA LYS A 31 -14.83 -3.31 15.50
C LYS A 31 -15.25 -4.55 14.71
N TYR A 32 -14.51 -4.91 13.66
CA TYR A 32 -14.88 -5.98 12.73
C TYR A 32 -13.85 -7.11 12.75
N LYS A 33 -14.25 -8.29 13.25
CA LYS A 33 -13.37 -9.47 13.31
C LYS A 33 -12.91 -10.00 11.94
N THR A 34 -13.62 -9.62 10.87
CA THR A 34 -13.31 -10.00 9.48
C THR A 34 -12.39 -8.98 8.79
N PHE A 35 -11.94 -7.93 9.49
CA PHE A 35 -11.09 -6.90 8.95
C PHE A 35 -9.80 -6.83 9.78
N GLU A 36 -8.67 -7.01 9.12
CA GLU A 36 -7.35 -6.84 9.71
C GLU A 36 -6.66 -5.65 9.05
N SER A 37 -5.93 -4.87 9.84
CA SER A 37 -5.06 -3.82 9.33
C SER A 37 -3.70 -3.88 10.01
N ARG A 38 -2.65 -3.56 9.26
CA ARG A 38 -1.26 -3.51 9.74
C ARG A 38 -0.61 -2.23 9.27
N LEU A 39 0.19 -1.62 10.16
CA LEU A 39 1.05 -0.51 9.78
C LEU A 39 2.34 -1.08 9.19
N MET A 40 2.64 -0.71 7.94
CA MET A 40 3.89 -1.09 7.30
C MET A 40 5.05 -0.23 7.85
N LYS A 41 5.93 -0.86 8.63
CA LYS A 41 7.17 -0.27 9.16
C LYS A 41 8.42 -0.77 8.43
N ARG A 42 8.32 -1.96 7.81
CA ARG A 42 9.41 -2.66 7.11
C ARG A 42 8.99 -2.96 5.68
N GLY A 43 9.93 -2.85 4.75
CA GLY A 43 9.68 -2.95 3.32
C GLY A 43 9.17 -1.63 2.71
N SER A 44 9.16 -1.56 1.38
CA SER A 44 8.65 -0.41 0.64
C SER A 44 7.95 -0.90 -0.63
N PRO A 45 6.62 -0.71 -0.75
CA PRO A 45 5.90 -1.15 -1.93
C PRO A 45 6.18 -0.18 -3.08
N HIS A 46 6.53 -0.71 -4.25
CA HIS A 46 6.82 0.09 -5.44
C HIS A 46 5.58 0.45 -6.26
N ALA A 47 4.41 -0.09 -5.88
CA ALA A 47 3.12 0.18 -6.49
C ALA A 47 2.03 0.21 -5.41
N GLN A 48 0.90 0.84 -5.73
CA GLN A 48 -0.32 0.61 -4.97
C GLN A 48 -0.96 -0.68 -5.50
N LEU A 49 -1.30 -1.58 -4.58
CA LEU A 49 -1.76 -2.92 -4.89
C LEU A 49 -3.12 -3.19 -4.25
N ILE A 50 -4.05 -3.74 -5.02
CA ILE A 50 -5.34 -4.24 -4.55
C ILE A 50 -5.50 -5.65 -5.11
N ILE A 51 -5.66 -6.65 -4.25
CA ILE A 51 -5.84 -8.05 -4.66
C ILE A 51 -7.25 -8.51 -4.29
N THR A 52 -7.86 -9.25 -5.20
CA THR A 52 -9.15 -9.93 -5.02
C THR A 52 -9.02 -11.38 -5.50
N ASP A 53 -10.05 -12.18 -5.26
CA ASP A 53 -10.10 -13.58 -5.71
C ASP A 53 -10.07 -13.76 -7.24
N HIS A 54 -10.21 -12.69 -8.01
CA HIS A 54 -10.30 -12.73 -9.47
C HIS A 54 -9.22 -11.93 -10.19
N THR A 55 -8.69 -10.88 -9.57
CA THR A 55 -7.74 -9.97 -10.21
C THR A 55 -6.89 -9.24 -9.18
N ALA A 56 -5.67 -8.91 -9.57
CA ALA A 56 -4.86 -7.89 -8.92
C ALA A 56 -4.93 -6.60 -9.74
N LEU A 57 -5.05 -5.46 -9.05
CA LEU A 57 -4.95 -4.12 -9.62
C LEU A 57 -3.65 -3.51 -9.12
N VAL A 58 -2.78 -3.14 -10.06
CA VAL A 58 -1.45 -2.59 -9.76
C VAL A 58 -1.35 -1.20 -10.37
N LEU A 59 -1.26 -0.20 -9.51
CA LEU A 59 -1.05 1.18 -9.91
C LEU A 59 0.42 1.53 -9.66
N GLN A 60 1.20 1.59 -10.74
CA GLN A 60 2.63 1.88 -10.64
C GLN A 60 2.86 3.36 -10.42
N TYR A 61 3.72 3.74 -9.47
CA TYR A 61 4.01 5.14 -9.17
C TYR A 61 4.94 5.82 -10.22
N MET A 62 4.63 5.66 -11.51
CA MET A 62 5.44 6.20 -12.62
C MET A 62 5.30 7.71 -12.79
N TYR A 63 4.15 8.28 -12.44
CA TYR A 63 3.92 9.72 -12.56
C TYR A 63 3.87 10.37 -11.18
N SER A 64 4.87 11.20 -10.88
CA SER A 64 5.01 11.87 -9.59
C SER A 64 4.02 13.02 -9.36
N ARG A 65 3.14 13.32 -10.33
CA ARG A 65 2.15 14.41 -10.24
C ARG A 65 0.84 13.96 -9.59
N GLY A 66 0.45 12.71 -9.77
CA GLY A 66 -0.77 12.17 -9.17
C GLY A 66 -0.95 10.68 -9.46
N THR A 67 -1.48 9.96 -8.48
CA THR A 67 -1.83 8.54 -8.61
C THR A 67 -2.86 8.31 -9.72
N ALA A 68 -3.78 9.27 -9.95
CA ALA A 68 -4.79 9.19 -11.00
C ALA A 68 -4.24 9.20 -12.44
N GLU A 69 -3.03 9.73 -12.65
CA GLU A 69 -2.37 9.75 -13.97
C GLU A 69 -1.49 8.50 -14.19
N SER A 70 -1.37 7.66 -13.17
CA SER A 70 -0.54 6.46 -13.25
C SER A 70 -1.24 5.32 -13.99
N PRO A 71 -0.49 4.52 -14.77
CA PRO A 71 -1.07 3.39 -15.48
C PRO A 71 -1.59 2.37 -14.46
N LEU A 72 -2.85 1.98 -14.63
CA LEU A 72 -3.46 0.89 -13.89
C LEU A 72 -3.32 -0.40 -14.68
N LEU A 73 -2.61 -1.37 -14.12
CA LEU A 73 -2.57 -2.72 -14.65
C LEU A 73 -3.65 -3.57 -13.98
N GLN A 74 -4.43 -4.27 -14.79
CA GLN A 74 -5.35 -5.29 -14.33
C GLN A 74 -4.78 -6.66 -14.68
N LEU A 75 -4.48 -7.45 -13.66
CA LEU A 75 -3.83 -8.75 -13.78
C LEU A 75 -4.80 -9.84 -13.34
N PRO A 76 -5.39 -10.61 -14.27
CA PRO A 76 -6.28 -11.70 -13.93
C PRO A 76 -5.56 -12.78 -13.09
N LYS A 77 -6.32 -13.42 -12.21
CA LYS A 77 -5.84 -14.56 -11.42
C LYS A 77 -5.27 -15.67 -12.31
N GLY A 78 -4.17 -16.25 -11.86
CA GLY A 78 -3.49 -17.34 -12.55
C GLY A 78 -2.43 -16.89 -13.57
N THR A 79 -2.30 -15.59 -13.82
CA THR A 79 -1.14 -15.06 -14.57
C THR A 79 0.11 -15.04 -13.68
N ASP A 80 1.29 -15.17 -14.28
CA ASP A 80 2.56 -15.13 -13.54
C ASP A 80 2.73 -13.81 -12.77
N LEU A 81 2.32 -12.69 -13.40
CA LEU A 81 2.37 -11.37 -12.76
C LEU A 81 1.39 -11.26 -11.58
N TYR A 82 0.18 -11.83 -11.69
CA TYR A 82 -0.73 -11.90 -10.54
C TYR A 82 -0.06 -12.62 -9.36
N ASN A 83 0.52 -13.79 -9.62
CA ASN A 83 1.17 -14.59 -8.58
C ASN A 83 2.37 -13.85 -7.95
N ALA A 84 3.16 -13.13 -8.76
CA ALA A 84 4.28 -12.35 -8.28
C ALA A 84 3.85 -11.22 -7.33
N TYR A 85 2.84 -10.43 -7.70
CA TYR A 85 2.33 -9.36 -6.83
C TYR A 85 1.60 -9.88 -5.59
N THR A 86 0.91 -11.02 -5.69
CA THR A 86 0.37 -11.69 -4.50
C THR A 86 1.49 -12.13 -3.56
N GLY A 87 2.58 -12.70 -4.08
CA GLY A 87 3.76 -13.04 -3.28
C GLY A 87 4.38 -11.83 -2.57
N GLU A 88 4.58 -10.71 -3.30
CA GLU A 88 5.09 -9.46 -2.71
C GLU A 88 4.19 -8.95 -1.58
N PHE A 89 2.86 -9.02 -1.75
CA PHE A 89 1.92 -8.67 -0.69
C PHE A 89 2.10 -9.55 0.55
N GLU A 90 2.15 -10.87 0.38
CA GLU A 90 2.29 -11.80 1.50
C GLU A 90 3.62 -11.60 2.24
N ASP A 91 4.72 -11.39 1.51
CA ASP A 91 6.02 -11.10 2.08
C ASP A 91 5.99 -9.82 2.93
N LEU A 92 5.44 -8.73 2.37
CA LEU A 92 5.28 -7.46 3.09
C LEU A 92 4.33 -7.58 4.28
N TRP A 93 3.26 -8.35 4.15
CA TRP A 93 2.29 -8.58 5.21
C TRP A 93 2.91 -9.34 6.37
N GLN A 94 3.65 -10.42 6.07
CA GLN A 94 4.34 -11.24 7.04
C GLN A 94 5.45 -10.45 7.75
N LEU A 95 6.23 -9.67 7.01
CA LEU A 95 7.32 -8.82 7.53
C LEU A 95 6.84 -7.79 8.56
N ASN A 96 5.55 -7.45 8.52
CA ASN A 96 4.91 -6.50 9.42
C ASN A 96 3.93 -7.19 10.39
N SER A 97 4.13 -8.48 10.67
CA SER A 97 3.30 -9.22 11.63
C SER A 97 3.47 -8.67 13.06
N PRO A 98 2.39 -8.64 13.87
CA PRO A 98 2.47 -8.21 15.26
C PRO A 98 3.42 -9.11 16.07
N GLY A 99 4.47 -8.53 16.66
CA GLY A 99 5.41 -9.25 17.53
C GLY A 99 6.82 -9.46 16.95
N ASP A 100 7.05 -9.09 15.68
CA ASP A 100 8.36 -9.19 15.03
C ASP A 100 9.18 -7.89 15.17
N ASP A 101 9.12 -7.26 16.36
CA ASP A 101 9.91 -6.07 16.72
C ASP A 101 11.31 -6.52 17.22
N SER A 102 12.12 -7.09 16.32
CA SER A 102 13.54 -7.40 16.56
C SER A 102 14.49 -6.49 15.80
#